data_AF-A0A3M0ZT83-F1
#
_entry.id   AF-A0A3M0ZT83-F1
#
_cell.length_a   1.000
_cell.length_b   1.000
_cell.length_c   1.000
_cell.angle_alpha   90.00
_cell.angle_beta   90.00
_cell.angle_gamma   90.00
#
_symmetry.space_group_name_H-M   'P 1'
#
loop_
_entity.id
_entity.type
_entity.pdbx_description
1 polymer ?
#
loop_
_entity_poly.entity_id
_entity_poly.type
_entity_poly.pdbx_seq_one_letter_code
_entity_poly.pdbx_strand_id
1 'polypeptide(L)'
;MAAPGHRQIVRVKLIARLVAGAFVVAFALATAHAARAYDAELAWSGVPGAQSYNVYVRYDDAPYTFPLGISGTAGPDGVVRGIVRGLRMGPTASFAVTSIDADGVESEKSNELSIDYATAARTVDSDGDGLTDAQEDKNLNQVVDPGETDPSAADTDGDGIEDGAEINAGTDPTDPTSGGAPACGNGIVEAGEQCDDGPANSDTQPGACRTDCTLPSVCGDADADNQLSVAD
;
A
#
# COMPACT_ATOMS: atom_id res chain seq x y z
N MET A 1 -9.85 21.68 53.91
CA MET A 1 -11.07 21.30 53.15
C MET A 1 -10.84 21.73 51.71
N ALA A 2 -10.38 20.81 50.86
CA ALA A 2 -10.16 21.10 49.44
C ALA A 2 -11.51 21.03 48.70
N ALA A 3 -11.80 22.03 47.88
CA ALA A 3 -13.04 22.15 47.12
C ALA A 3 -13.22 20.96 46.14
N PRO A 4 -14.47 20.56 45.84
CA PRO A 4 -14.72 19.45 44.92
C PRO A 4 -14.19 19.81 43.53
N GLY A 5 -13.31 18.94 43.02
CA GLY A 5 -12.62 19.12 41.74
C GLY A 5 -13.61 19.28 40.59
N HIS A 6 -13.69 20.49 40.06
CA HIS A 6 -14.15 20.70 38.70
C HIS A 6 -13.14 20.01 37.77
N ARG A 7 -13.41 18.75 37.41
CA ARG A 7 -12.79 18.11 36.25
C ARG A 7 -13.16 18.98 35.06
N GLN A 8 -12.26 19.88 34.67
CA GLN A 8 -12.45 20.66 33.46
C GLN A 8 -12.49 19.66 32.30
N ILE A 9 -13.62 19.60 31.61
CA ILE A 9 -13.70 18.92 30.31
C ILE A 9 -12.94 19.84 29.34
N VAL A 10 -11.65 19.59 29.18
CA VAL A 10 -10.84 20.35 28.23
C VAL A 10 -11.12 19.81 26.84
N ARG A 11 -11.81 20.60 26.01
CA ARG A 11 -12.15 20.23 24.64
C ARG A 11 -10.97 20.54 23.72
N VAL A 12 -10.38 19.50 23.15
CA VAL A 12 -9.19 19.54 22.30
C VAL A 12 -9.64 19.37 20.85
N LYS A 13 -9.63 20.45 20.06
CA LYS A 13 -9.97 20.36 18.63
C LYS A 13 -8.79 19.78 17.85
N LEU A 14 -8.95 18.55 17.38
CA LEU A 14 -7.98 17.85 16.54
C LEU A 14 -8.10 18.29 15.08
N ILE A 15 -6.95 18.50 14.45
CA ILE A 15 -6.80 18.65 13.01
C ILE A 15 -5.73 17.66 12.59
N ALA A 16 -6.00 16.83 11.57
CA ALA A 16 -5.00 15.96 10.97
C ALA A 16 -4.65 16.45 9.57
N ARG A 17 -3.38 16.32 9.20
CA ARG A 17 -2.94 16.34 7.81
C ARG A 17 -2.01 15.16 7.57
N LEU A 18 -2.08 14.59 6.39
CA LEU A 18 -1.16 13.56 5.94
C LEU A 18 0.17 14.23 5.59
N VAL A 19 1.26 13.62 6.03
CA VAL A 19 2.61 14.08 5.70
C VAL A 19 3.34 12.92 5.03
N ALA A 20 4.17 13.23 4.03
CA ALA A 20 4.94 12.21 3.33
C ALA A 20 5.79 11.42 4.33
N GLY A 21 5.43 10.14 4.53
CA GLY A 21 6.22 9.18 5.29
C GLY A 21 7.36 8.68 4.42
N ALA A 22 8.55 8.48 5.00
CA ALA A 22 9.64 7.82 4.30
C ALA A 22 9.28 6.33 4.14
N PHE A 23 8.95 5.92 2.92
CA PHE A 23 8.84 4.51 2.57
C PHE A 23 10.15 3.80 2.92
N VAL A 24 10.07 2.79 3.78
CA VAL A 24 11.18 1.85 3.94
C VAL A 24 11.14 0.95 2.71
N VAL A 25 11.91 1.30 1.68
CA VAL A 25 12.21 0.37 0.58
C VAL A 25 13.04 -0.76 1.18
N ALA A 26 12.36 -1.81 1.64
CA ALA A 26 12.99 -3.02 2.14
C ALA A 26 13.42 -3.86 0.94
N PHE A 27 14.64 -3.61 0.44
CA PHE A 27 15.33 -4.52 -0.48
C PHE A 27 15.70 -5.80 0.29
N ALA A 28 14.77 -6.73 0.43
CA ALA A 28 15.04 -8.06 0.96
C ALA A 28 14.06 -9.09 0.37
N LEU A 29 14.60 -10.17 -0.22
CA LEU A 29 13.86 -11.37 -0.60
C LEU A 29 13.20 -11.98 0.65
N ALA A 30 11.98 -11.54 0.96
CA ALA A 30 11.03 -12.20 1.84
C ALA A 30 9.67 -11.53 1.66
N THR A 31 8.62 -12.34 1.51
CA THR A 31 7.20 -11.93 1.46
C THR A 31 6.73 -11.31 2.79
N ALA A 32 7.30 -10.17 3.16
CA ALA A 32 6.73 -9.28 4.14
C ALA A 32 6.04 -8.18 3.34
N HIS A 33 4.71 -8.23 3.28
CA HIS A 33 3.91 -7.08 2.85
C HIS A 33 4.39 -5.91 3.70
N ALA A 34 5.19 -5.00 3.12
CA ALA A 34 5.47 -3.73 3.77
C ALA A 34 4.09 -3.16 4.10
N ALA A 35 3.78 -3.04 5.39
CA ALA A 35 2.45 -2.62 5.79
C ALA A 35 2.22 -1.23 5.17
N ARG A 36 1.28 -1.12 4.23
CA ARG A 36 0.84 0.15 3.63
C ARG A 36 0.64 1.15 4.76
N ALA A 37 1.48 2.17 4.83
CA ALA A 37 1.55 3.03 5.99
C ALA A 37 1.74 4.49 5.66
N TYR A 38 1.11 5.35 6.45
CA TYR A 38 1.20 6.80 6.33
C TYR A 38 1.51 7.45 7.67
N ASP A 39 2.00 8.69 7.59
CA ASP A 39 2.21 9.53 8.76
C ASP A 39 1.09 10.58 8.83
N ALA A 40 0.54 10.81 10.03
CA ALA A 40 -0.42 11.88 10.28
C ALA A 40 0.17 12.91 11.24
N GLU A 41 0.16 14.17 10.84
CA GLU A 41 0.40 15.28 11.75
C GLU A 41 -0.92 15.67 12.41
N LEU A 42 -0.96 15.54 13.73
CA LEU A 42 -2.05 15.98 14.58
C LEU A 42 -1.73 17.34 15.17
N ALA A 43 -2.73 18.22 15.22
CA ALA A 43 -2.66 19.49 15.92
C ALA A 43 -3.83 19.61 16.89
N TRP A 44 -3.58 20.20 18.07
CA TRP A 44 -4.60 20.43 19.08
C TRP A 44 -4.37 21.70 19.89
N SER A 45 -5.45 22.21 20.48
CA SER A 45 -5.39 23.34 21.42
C SER A 45 -4.63 22.97 22.69
N GLY A 46 -3.64 23.79 23.05
CA GLY A 46 -2.89 23.65 24.29
C GLY A 46 -3.75 23.90 25.53
N VAL A 47 -3.47 23.13 26.57
CA VAL A 47 -4.10 23.23 27.89
C VAL A 47 -3.18 24.00 28.83
N PRO A 48 -3.64 25.12 29.42
CA PRO A 48 -2.82 25.88 30.37
C PRO A 48 -2.39 25.02 31.57
N GLY A 49 -1.10 25.02 31.88
CA GLY A 49 -0.52 24.27 33.00
C GLY A 49 -0.16 22.80 32.69
N ALA A 50 -0.53 22.28 31.52
CA ALA A 50 -0.10 20.96 31.08
C ALA A 50 1.41 20.93 30.82
N GLN A 51 2.08 19.90 31.33
CA GLN A 51 3.51 19.64 31.14
C GLN A 51 3.78 18.79 29.89
N SER A 52 2.86 17.88 29.56
CA SER A 52 2.98 16.99 28.40
C SER A 52 1.60 16.48 27.94
N TYR A 53 1.59 15.70 26.86
CA TYR A 53 0.37 15.10 26.30
C TYR A 53 0.61 13.64 25.93
N ASN A 54 -0.43 12.82 26.05
CA ASN A 54 -0.46 11.49 25.48
C ASN A 54 -1.40 11.47 24.29
N VAL A 55 -0.97 10.82 23.20
CA VAL A 55 -1.81 10.54 22.04
C VAL A 55 -2.15 9.07 22.03
N TYR A 56 -3.44 8.78 21.97
CA TYR A 56 -3.99 7.44 21.85
C TYR A 56 -4.45 7.21 20.42
N VAL A 57 -4.15 6.03 19.89
CA VAL A 57 -4.59 5.60 18.56
C VAL A 57 -5.38 4.32 18.71
N ARG A 58 -6.48 4.19 17.98
CA ARG A 58 -7.19 2.92 17.78
C ARG A 58 -7.50 2.73 16.31
N TYR A 59 -7.71 1.48 15.91
CA TYR A 59 -8.14 1.12 14.56
C TYR A 59 -9.53 0.53 14.64
N ASP A 60 -10.45 1.10 13.85
CA ASP A 60 -11.87 0.74 13.86
C ASP A 60 -12.41 0.73 15.30
N ASP A 61 -13.05 -0.36 15.70
CA ASP A 61 -13.63 -0.55 17.03
C ASP A 61 -12.66 -1.19 18.04
N ALA A 62 -11.38 -1.36 17.69
CA ALA A 62 -10.39 -1.89 18.62
C ALA A 62 -10.19 -0.93 19.81
N PRO A 63 -9.78 -1.45 20.99
CA PRO A 63 -9.35 -0.59 22.09
C PRO A 63 -8.15 0.28 21.70
N TYR A 64 -8.02 1.44 22.34
CA TYR A 64 -6.83 2.27 22.19
C TYR A 64 -5.55 1.51 22.54
N THR A 65 -4.51 1.74 21.74
CA THR A 65 -3.17 1.24 22.00
C THR A 65 -2.54 1.91 23.22
N PHE A 66 -1.33 1.46 23.57
CA PHE A 66 -0.48 2.20 24.50
C PHE A 66 -0.29 3.65 23.99
N PRO A 67 -0.36 4.66 24.87
CA PRO A 67 -0.23 6.05 24.45
C PRO A 67 1.16 6.34 23.88
N LEU A 68 1.17 7.07 22.78
CA LEU A 68 2.34 7.76 22.26
C LEU A 68 2.53 9.02 23.09
N GLY A 69 3.51 9.01 23.99
CA GLY A 69 3.88 10.19 24.76
C GLY A 69 4.48 11.25 23.84
N ILE A 70 3.82 12.41 23.71
CA ILE A 70 4.35 13.54 22.96
C ILE A 70 4.70 14.64 23.96
N SER A 71 6.01 14.84 24.13
CA SER A 71 6.54 15.96 24.92
C SER A 71 6.52 17.21 24.06
N GLY A 72 5.65 18.17 24.40
CA GLY A 72 5.56 19.42 23.66
C GLY A 72 4.75 20.46 24.44
N THR A 73 5.26 21.69 24.45
CA THR A 73 4.50 22.86 24.91
C THR A 73 3.74 23.46 23.74
N ALA A 74 2.60 24.09 24.02
CA ALA A 74 1.86 24.83 23.00
C ALA A 74 2.77 25.89 22.35
N GLY A 75 2.70 26.01 21.03
CA GLY A 75 3.37 27.06 20.29
C GLY A 75 2.84 28.45 20.67
N PRO A 76 3.43 29.53 20.10
CA PRO A 76 2.94 30.90 20.31
C PRO A 76 1.48 31.10 19.89
N ASP A 77 0.97 30.26 19.00
CA ASP A 77 -0.41 30.20 18.53
C ASP A 77 -1.35 29.43 19.50
N GLY A 78 -0.82 28.92 20.61
CA GLY A 78 -1.57 28.10 21.56
C GLY A 78 -1.85 26.69 21.03
N VAL A 79 -1.19 26.24 19.96
CA VAL A 79 -1.40 24.93 19.34
C VAL A 79 -0.21 24.02 19.60
N VAL A 80 -0.49 22.79 20.01
CA VAL A 80 0.48 21.71 20.10
C VAL A 80 0.38 20.87 18.83
N ARG A 81 1.51 20.37 18.32
CA ARG A 81 1.57 19.54 17.12
C ARG A 81 2.39 18.29 17.41
N GLY A 82 1.97 17.17 16.84
CA GLY A 82 2.64 15.88 16.98
C GLY A 82 2.44 15.03 15.73
N ILE A 83 3.45 14.25 15.37
CA ILE A 83 3.36 13.34 14.22
C ILE A 83 3.17 11.92 14.75
N VAL A 84 2.10 11.27 14.33
CA VAL A 84 1.89 9.84 14.51
C VAL A 84 2.37 9.15 13.25
N ARG A 85 3.36 8.27 13.40
CA ARG A 85 4.03 7.61 12.28
C ARG A 85 3.56 6.19 12.09
N GLY A 86 3.61 5.70 10.85
CA GLY A 86 3.35 4.29 10.54
C GLY A 86 1.90 3.86 10.80
N LEU A 87 0.94 4.73 10.51
CA LEU A 87 -0.48 4.41 10.58
C LEU A 87 -0.84 3.48 9.44
N ARG A 88 -1.61 2.42 9.73
CA ARG A 88 -1.99 1.43 8.72
C ARG A 88 -3.03 1.99 7.75
N MET A 89 -2.84 1.75 6.45
CA MET A 89 -3.88 1.90 5.44
C MET A 89 -4.91 0.78 5.53
N GLY A 90 -6.16 1.10 5.20
CA GLY A 90 -7.31 0.20 5.23
C GLY A 90 -8.29 0.48 6.39
N PRO A 91 -7.90 0.26 7.66
CA PRO A 91 -8.77 0.52 8.79
C PRO A 91 -8.89 2.02 9.10
N THR A 92 -9.96 2.40 9.80
CA THR A 92 -10.14 3.77 10.26
C THR A 92 -9.28 4.04 11.50
N ALA A 93 -8.28 4.91 11.37
CA ALA A 93 -7.44 5.33 12.49
C ALA A 93 -8.15 6.43 13.29
N SER A 94 -8.40 6.20 14.57
CA SER A 94 -9.05 7.17 15.46
C SER A 94 -8.12 7.60 16.59
N PHE A 95 -8.13 8.90 16.89
CA PHE A 95 -7.19 9.57 17.77
C PHE A 95 -7.89 10.27 18.92
N ALA A 96 -7.31 10.16 20.11
CA ALA A 96 -7.67 10.98 21.24
C ALA A 96 -6.43 11.45 21.99
N VAL A 97 -6.51 12.63 22.60
CA VAL A 97 -5.40 13.27 23.32
C VAL A 97 -5.80 13.50 24.76
N THR A 98 -4.85 13.31 25.67
CA THR A 98 -4.95 13.74 27.08
C THR A 98 -3.81 14.70 27.40
N SER A 99 -3.99 15.51 28.44
CA SER A 99 -2.95 16.36 29.02
C SER A 99 -2.48 15.80 30.36
N ILE A 100 -1.20 16.00 30.65
CA ILE A 100 -0.57 15.66 31.94
C ILE A 100 -0.23 16.96 32.66
N ASP A 101 -0.69 17.14 33.90
CA ASP A 101 -0.37 18.32 34.70
C ASP A 101 0.99 18.23 35.42
N ALA A 102 1.33 19.23 36.23
CA ALA A 102 2.58 19.30 36.97
C ALA A 102 2.74 18.20 38.04
N ASP A 103 1.63 17.63 38.49
CA ASP A 103 1.60 16.55 39.47
C ASP A 103 1.66 15.16 38.80
N GLY A 104 1.72 15.13 37.45
CA GLY A 104 1.73 13.90 36.66
C GLY A 104 0.35 13.27 36.49
N VAL A 105 -0.73 13.99 36.80
CA VAL A 105 -2.10 13.48 36.67
C VAL A 105 -2.58 13.66 35.23
N GLU A 106 -3.12 12.58 34.67
CA GLU A 106 -3.67 12.56 33.32
C GLU A 106 -5.15 12.97 33.30
N SER A 107 -5.51 13.82 32.32
CA SER A 107 -6.89 14.22 32.09
C SER A 107 -7.75 13.12 31.45
N GLU A 108 -9.06 13.36 31.36
CA GLU A 108 -9.91 12.58 30.45
C GLU A 108 -9.48 12.79 28.99
N LYS A 109 -9.85 11.85 28.13
CA LYS A 109 -9.59 11.90 26.67
C LYS A 109 -10.40 13.03 26.02
N SER A 110 -9.81 13.65 25.01
CA SER A 110 -10.45 14.61 24.14
C SER A 110 -11.65 14.04 23.38
N ASN A 111 -12.33 14.88 22.59
CA ASN A 111 -13.10 14.36 21.46
C ASN A 111 -12.18 13.58 20.52
N GLU A 112 -12.79 12.66 19.79
CA GLU A 112 -12.09 11.81 18.84
C GLU A 112 -12.00 12.49 17.47
N LEU A 113 -10.90 12.25 16.77
CA LEU A 113 -10.75 12.51 15.34
C LEU A 113 -10.45 11.20 14.64
N SER A 114 -11.05 10.94 13.49
CA SER A 114 -10.80 9.75 12.70
C SER A 114 -10.28 10.12 11.32
N ILE A 115 -9.34 9.33 10.82
CA ILE A 115 -8.89 9.31 9.43
C ILE A 115 -9.31 7.95 8.88
N ASP A 116 -10.26 7.96 7.98
CA ASP A 116 -10.70 6.77 7.26
C ASP A 116 -9.83 6.54 6.01
N TYR A 117 -9.99 5.37 5.40
CA TYR A 117 -9.31 4.99 4.18
C TYR A 117 -9.56 6.01 3.05
N ALA A 118 -10.81 6.41 2.84
CA ALA A 118 -11.18 7.37 1.79
C ALA A 118 -10.48 8.73 1.93
N THR A 119 -10.14 9.15 3.15
CA THR A 119 -9.35 10.36 3.40
C THR A 119 -7.88 10.11 3.14
N ALA A 120 -7.34 8.98 3.59
CA ALA A 120 -5.93 8.63 3.43
C ALA A 120 -5.54 8.40 1.96
N ALA A 121 -6.34 7.61 1.24
CA ALA A 121 -6.10 7.16 -0.12
C ALA A 121 -5.95 8.29 -1.14
N ARG A 122 -6.45 9.49 -0.86
CA ARG A 122 -6.35 10.64 -1.78
C ARG A 122 -4.95 11.22 -1.93
N THR A 123 -4.04 10.85 -1.04
CA THR A 123 -2.69 11.44 -0.98
C THR A 123 -1.60 10.43 -0.71
N VAL A 124 -1.97 9.24 -0.26
CA VAL A 124 -1.04 8.12 -0.10
C VAL A 124 -0.97 7.41 -1.44
N ASP A 125 0.25 7.02 -1.79
CA ASP A 125 0.64 6.17 -2.91
C ASP A 125 1.37 5.02 -2.22
N SER A 126 0.71 3.87 -2.13
CA SER A 126 1.05 2.79 -1.21
C SER A 126 2.15 1.86 -1.70
N ASP A 127 2.41 1.80 -2.99
CA ASP A 127 3.46 0.99 -3.62
C ASP A 127 4.50 1.83 -4.39
N GLY A 128 4.24 3.12 -4.62
CA GLY A 128 5.20 4.09 -5.11
C GLY A 128 5.28 4.18 -6.62
N ASP A 129 4.26 3.74 -7.35
CA ASP A 129 4.18 3.72 -8.81
C ASP A 129 3.80 5.10 -9.42
N GLY A 130 3.46 6.07 -8.56
CA GLY A 130 3.04 7.41 -8.94
C GLY A 130 1.53 7.62 -9.07
N LEU A 131 0.73 6.62 -8.71
CA LEU A 131 -0.72 6.71 -8.52
C LEU A 131 -1.03 6.73 -7.02
N THR A 132 -1.98 7.57 -6.62
CA THR A 132 -2.50 7.49 -5.24
C THR A 132 -3.47 6.32 -5.12
N ASP A 133 -3.59 5.70 -3.93
CA ASP A 133 -4.51 4.58 -3.71
C ASP A 133 -5.95 4.90 -4.15
N ALA A 134 -6.38 6.17 -4.09
CA ALA A 134 -7.70 6.60 -4.53
C ALA A 134 -7.86 6.69 -6.07
N GLN A 135 -6.76 6.77 -6.83
CA GLN A 135 -6.78 6.66 -8.28
C GLN A 135 -6.90 5.20 -8.73
N GLU A 136 -6.29 4.31 -7.96
CA GLU A 136 -6.25 2.87 -8.19
C GLU A 136 -7.56 2.21 -7.76
N ASP A 137 -7.96 2.39 -6.51
CA ASP A 137 -9.25 1.99 -5.94
C ASP A 137 -10.26 3.13 -6.08
N LYS A 138 -10.76 3.31 -7.31
CA LYS A 138 -11.63 4.43 -7.70
C LYS A 138 -12.90 4.53 -6.86
N ASN A 139 -13.41 3.39 -6.41
CA ASN A 139 -14.64 3.32 -5.64
C ASN A 139 -14.43 3.25 -4.11
N LEU A 140 -13.16 3.17 -3.67
CA LEU A 140 -12.69 3.23 -2.29
C LEU A 140 -13.24 2.10 -1.41
N ASN A 141 -13.49 0.92 -2.00
CA ASN A 141 -14.02 -0.25 -1.28
C ASN A 141 -12.93 -1.22 -0.80
N GLN A 142 -11.66 -0.94 -1.11
CA GLN A 142 -10.49 -1.77 -0.78
C GLN A 142 -10.52 -3.15 -1.44
N VAL A 143 -11.16 -3.27 -2.60
CA VAL A 143 -11.21 -4.46 -3.44
C VAL A 143 -10.83 -4.05 -4.85
N VAL A 144 -9.97 -4.83 -5.50
CA VAL A 144 -9.64 -4.60 -6.92
C VAL A 144 -10.84 -5.02 -7.77
N ASP A 145 -11.57 -4.03 -8.29
CA ASP A 145 -12.68 -4.24 -9.22
C ASP A 145 -12.23 -4.11 -10.70
N PRO A 146 -13.05 -4.56 -11.68
CA PRO A 146 -12.70 -4.41 -13.09
C PRO A 146 -12.44 -2.95 -13.48
N GLY A 147 -11.23 -2.68 -14.00
CA GLY A 147 -10.76 -1.34 -14.38
C GLY A 147 -10.13 -0.55 -13.23
N GLU A 148 -9.84 -1.19 -12.10
CA GLU A 148 -9.01 -0.69 -10.98
C GLU A 148 -7.70 -1.48 -10.93
N THR A 149 -6.67 -0.87 -10.34
CA THR A 149 -5.36 -1.49 -10.06
C THR A 149 -5.26 -1.81 -8.57
N ASP A 150 -4.31 -2.66 -8.16
CA ASP A 150 -4.08 -2.97 -6.74
C ASP A 150 -3.16 -1.94 -6.09
N PRO A 151 -3.62 -1.14 -5.09
CA PRO A 151 -2.77 -0.16 -4.43
C PRO A 151 -1.62 -0.72 -3.57
N SER A 152 -1.25 -1.99 -3.69
CA SER A 152 -0.01 -2.55 -3.11
C SER A 152 0.94 -3.11 -4.15
N ALA A 153 0.53 -3.14 -5.41
CA ALA A 153 1.28 -3.72 -6.48
C ALA A 153 1.54 -2.61 -7.49
N ALA A 154 2.76 -2.08 -7.47
CA ALA A 154 3.18 -1.09 -8.45
C ALA A 154 3.02 -1.56 -9.91
N ASP A 155 2.89 -2.87 -10.12
CA ASP A 155 2.62 -3.57 -11.37
C ASP A 155 1.51 -4.60 -11.06
N THR A 156 0.27 -4.27 -11.42
CA THR A 156 -0.92 -5.03 -11.04
C THR A 156 -1.05 -6.33 -11.84
N ASP A 157 -0.67 -6.34 -13.12
CA ASP A 157 -0.81 -7.50 -13.99
C ASP A 157 0.46 -8.36 -14.11
N GLY A 158 1.59 -7.85 -13.62
CA GLY A 158 2.85 -8.57 -13.46
C GLY A 158 3.71 -8.62 -14.72
N ASP A 159 3.50 -7.73 -15.69
CA ASP A 159 4.25 -7.72 -16.95
C ASP A 159 5.63 -7.04 -16.86
N GLY A 160 5.92 -6.38 -15.73
CA GLY A 160 7.16 -5.66 -15.46
C GLY A 160 7.12 -4.18 -15.78
N ILE A 161 5.97 -3.62 -16.17
CA ILE A 161 5.72 -2.19 -16.32
C ILE A 161 4.81 -1.74 -15.18
N GLU A 162 5.14 -0.61 -14.56
CA GLU A 162 4.36 -0.10 -13.43
C GLU A 162 3.01 0.49 -13.91
N ASP A 163 1.93 0.34 -13.14
CA ASP A 163 0.57 0.76 -13.49
C ASP A 163 0.53 2.26 -13.84
N GLY A 164 1.17 3.09 -13.02
CA GLY A 164 1.34 4.51 -13.29
C GLY A 164 2.07 4.81 -14.60
N ALA A 165 3.03 3.99 -15.01
CA ALA A 165 3.72 4.13 -16.29
C ALA A 165 2.82 3.76 -17.47
N GLU A 166 2.04 2.70 -17.34
CA GLU A 166 1.09 2.23 -18.35
C GLU A 166 -0.04 3.21 -18.60
N ILE A 167 -0.65 3.73 -17.52
CA ILE A 167 -1.68 4.78 -17.62
C ILE A 167 -1.12 6.03 -18.33
N ASN A 168 0.13 6.40 -18.05
CA ASN A 168 0.80 7.53 -18.72
C ASN A 168 1.11 7.24 -20.20
N ALA A 169 1.39 5.99 -20.55
CA ALA A 169 1.60 5.53 -21.91
C ALA A 169 0.28 5.33 -22.69
N GLY A 170 -0.84 5.23 -21.99
CA GLY A 170 -2.16 4.96 -22.55
C GLY A 170 -2.40 3.47 -22.84
N THR A 171 -1.69 2.59 -22.15
CA THR A 171 -1.91 1.14 -22.14
C THR A 171 -2.88 0.74 -21.00
N ASP A 172 -3.21 -0.54 -20.87
CA ASP A 172 -4.16 -1.07 -19.88
C ASP A 172 -3.38 -1.77 -18.74
N PRO A 173 -3.31 -1.16 -17.54
CA PRO A 173 -2.51 -1.67 -16.42
C PRO A 173 -3.06 -2.94 -15.74
N THR A 174 -4.05 -3.57 -16.37
CA THR A 174 -4.66 -4.81 -15.90
C THR A 174 -4.59 -5.91 -16.96
N ASP A 175 -3.92 -5.63 -18.08
CA ASP A 175 -3.72 -6.54 -19.19
C ASP A 175 -2.20 -6.62 -19.50
N PRO A 176 -1.56 -7.75 -19.14
CA PRO A 176 -0.10 -7.90 -19.21
C PRO A 176 0.46 -7.98 -20.64
N THR A 177 -0.40 -7.75 -21.64
CA THR A 177 -0.03 -7.69 -23.06
C THR A 177 -0.18 -6.27 -23.64
N SER A 178 -0.63 -5.32 -22.83
CA SER A 178 -0.99 -3.98 -23.28
C SER A 178 0.21 -3.02 -23.33
N GLY A 179 1.21 -3.22 -22.46
CA GLY A 179 2.37 -2.35 -22.24
C GLY A 179 3.37 -2.26 -23.41
N GLY A 180 3.33 -3.21 -24.35
CA GLY A 180 3.94 -3.09 -25.66
C GLY A 180 5.34 -3.70 -25.83
N ALA A 181 5.49 -4.34 -27.01
CA ALA A 181 6.56 -5.18 -27.53
C ALA A 181 6.58 -6.61 -26.92
N PRO A 182 6.27 -7.64 -27.73
CA PRO A 182 6.32 -9.04 -27.34
C PRO A 182 7.63 -9.37 -26.61
N ALA A 183 7.53 -9.83 -25.38
CA ALA A 183 8.64 -10.08 -24.48
C ALA A 183 8.84 -11.58 -24.29
N CYS A 184 9.64 -12.16 -25.18
CA CYS A 184 9.90 -13.58 -25.12
C CYS A 184 10.47 -14.05 -23.78
N GLY A 185 9.80 -15.01 -23.15
CA GLY A 185 10.18 -15.61 -21.87
C GLY A 185 9.36 -15.11 -20.68
N ASN A 186 8.28 -14.36 -20.90
CA ASN A 186 7.33 -13.97 -19.84
C ASN A 186 6.24 -15.03 -19.61
N GLY A 187 6.11 -16.02 -20.50
CA GLY A 187 5.14 -17.10 -20.40
C GLY A 187 3.75 -16.74 -20.93
N ILE A 188 3.65 -15.65 -21.68
CA ILE A 188 2.45 -15.16 -22.33
C ILE A 188 2.73 -15.14 -23.82
N VAL A 189 1.91 -15.84 -24.63
CA VAL A 189 2.12 -15.84 -26.08
C VAL A 189 1.56 -14.54 -26.68
N GLU A 190 2.45 -13.63 -27.05
CA GLU A 190 2.12 -12.31 -27.57
C GLU A 190 2.13 -12.23 -29.11
N ALA A 191 1.63 -11.12 -29.66
CA ALA A 191 1.52 -10.92 -31.10
C ALA A 191 2.92 -10.81 -31.78
N GLY A 192 3.39 -11.91 -32.35
CA GLY A 192 4.73 -12.01 -32.97
C GLY A 192 5.49 -13.26 -32.53
N GLU A 193 5.03 -13.88 -31.45
CA GLU A 193 5.55 -15.11 -30.89
C GLU A 193 4.78 -16.33 -31.44
N GLN A 194 5.46 -17.47 -31.49
CA GLN A 194 4.86 -18.75 -31.85
C GLN A 194 4.62 -19.64 -30.61
N CYS A 195 5.31 -19.33 -29.52
CA CYS A 195 5.23 -19.96 -28.21
C CYS A 195 5.87 -19.01 -27.19
N ASP A 196 5.56 -19.21 -25.92
CA ASP A 196 6.32 -18.67 -24.80
C ASP A 196 6.06 -19.54 -23.57
N ASP A 197 7.03 -20.39 -23.23
CA ASP A 197 6.98 -21.26 -22.05
C ASP A 197 7.61 -20.58 -20.80
N GLY A 198 7.86 -19.27 -20.87
CA GLY A 198 8.42 -18.47 -19.80
C GLY A 198 9.85 -18.92 -19.45
N PRO A 199 10.15 -19.13 -18.15
CA PRO A 199 11.45 -19.68 -17.71
C PRO A 199 11.79 -21.06 -18.28
N ALA A 200 10.83 -21.79 -18.88
CA ALA A 200 11.06 -23.08 -19.51
C ALA A 200 11.54 -22.97 -20.97
N ASN A 201 11.61 -21.76 -21.54
CA ASN A 201 12.22 -21.52 -22.85
C ASN A 201 13.66 -22.06 -22.88
N SER A 202 14.03 -22.74 -23.95
CA SER A 202 15.34 -23.37 -24.09
C SER A 202 15.72 -23.55 -25.55
N ASP A 203 16.94 -23.15 -25.89
CA ASP A 203 17.50 -23.37 -27.23
C ASP A 203 18.08 -24.78 -27.43
N THR A 204 18.13 -25.58 -26.36
CA THR A 204 18.80 -26.89 -26.34
C THR A 204 17.87 -28.05 -26.04
N GLN A 205 16.77 -27.81 -25.33
CA GLN A 205 15.81 -28.86 -25.00
C GLN A 205 14.90 -29.18 -26.20
N PRO A 206 14.71 -30.46 -26.56
CA PRO A 206 13.74 -30.86 -27.57
C PRO A 206 12.30 -30.48 -27.17
N GLY A 207 11.55 -29.89 -28.09
CA GLY A 207 10.14 -29.54 -27.90
C GLY A 207 9.86 -28.29 -27.07
N ALA A 208 10.86 -27.71 -26.40
CA ALA A 208 10.72 -26.44 -25.68
C ALA A 208 10.66 -25.26 -26.65
N CYS A 209 9.92 -24.22 -26.28
CA CYS A 209 9.97 -22.94 -26.96
C CYS A 209 11.39 -22.35 -26.97
N ARG A 210 11.79 -21.67 -28.05
CA ARG A 210 13.11 -21.06 -28.16
C ARG A 210 13.17 -19.72 -27.43
N THR A 211 14.37 -19.26 -27.09
CA THR A 211 14.57 -17.98 -26.40
C THR A 211 14.31 -16.75 -27.28
N ASP A 212 13.99 -16.98 -28.56
CA ASP A 212 13.45 -16.00 -29.50
C ASP A 212 11.94 -16.19 -29.78
N CYS A 213 11.27 -17.02 -28.98
CA CYS A 213 9.84 -17.31 -29.00
C CYS A 213 9.33 -17.84 -30.34
N THR A 214 10.23 -18.52 -31.05
CA THR A 214 9.88 -19.36 -32.18
C THR A 214 9.68 -20.79 -31.72
N LEU A 215 8.74 -21.49 -32.36
CA LEU A 215 8.63 -22.93 -32.16
C LEU A 215 9.92 -23.60 -32.67
N PRO A 216 10.42 -24.62 -31.97
CA PRO A 216 11.56 -25.38 -32.45
C PRO A 216 11.24 -25.90 -33.86
N SER A 217 12.16 -25.68 -34.81
CA SER A 217 11.95 -25.99 -36.24
C SER A 217 11.86 -27.49 -36.57
N VAL A 218 11.60 -28.34 -35.57
CA VAL A 218 11.53 -29.79 -35.67
C VAL A 218 10.12 -30.25 -35.28
N CYS A 219 9.15 -29.94 -36.13
CA CYS A 219 7.94 -30.76 -36.22
C CYS A 219 8.16 -31.76 -37.37
N GLY A 220 8.58 -32.99 -37.04
CA GLY A 220 8.91 -33.97 -38.06
C GLY A 220 9.69 -35.18 -37.60
N ASP A 221 9.12 -35.97 -36.69
CA ASP A 221 9.23 -37.43 -36.77
C ASP A 221 7.84 -38.04 -36.99
N ALA A 222 7.25 -37.71 -38.14
CA ALA A 222 6.46 -38.75 -38.81
C ALA A 222 7.47 -39.82 -39.26
N ASP A 223 7.37 -41.01 -38.65
CA ASP A 223 8.01 -42.27 -39.04
C ASP A 223 9.46 -42.53 -38.56
N ALA A 224 9.60 -42.94 -37.29
CA ALA A 224 10.64 -43.89 -36.87
C ALA A 224 10.09 -45.23 -36.34
N ASP A 225 8.77 -45.45 -36.39
CA ASP A 225 8.16 -46.79 -36.33
C ASP A 225 7.74 -47.25 -37.73
N ASN A 226 8.70 -47.24 -38.67
CA ASN A 226 8.61 -48.08 -39.85
C ASN A 226 8.78 -49.55 -39.45
N GLN A 227 7.73 -50.14 -38.86
CA GLN A 227 7.47 -51.59 -38.84
C GLN A 227 5.96 -51.85 -38.97
N LEU A 228 5.36 -51.38 -40.07
CA LEU A 228 4.20 -52.06 -40.65
C LEU A 228 4.74 -53.10 -41.65
N SER A 229 5.12 -54.28 -41.12
CA SER A 229 5.28 -55.47 -41.95
C SER A 229 3.90 -55.96 -42.35
N VAL A 230 3.47 -55.65 -43.57
CA VAL A 230 2.47 -56.45 -44.29
C VAL A 230 3.01 -56.73 -45.69
N ALA A 231 3.43 -57.98 -45.90
CA ALA A 231 3.59 -58.58 -47.21
C ALA A 231 3.00 -60.01 -47.13
N ASP A 232 2.23 -60.35 -48.17
CA ASP A 232 1.53 -61.61 -48.51
C ASP A 232 1.93 -62.90 -47.77
#